data_AF-A0A087T393-F1
#
_entry.id   AF-A0A087T393-F1
#
_cell.length_a   1.000
_cell.length_b   1.000
_cell.length_c   1.000
_cell.angle_alpha   90.00
_cell.angle_beta   90.00
_cell.angle_gamma   90.00
#
_symmetry.space_group_name_H-M   'P 1'
#
loop_
_entity.id
_entity.type
_entity.pdbx_description
1 polymer ?
#
loop_
_entity_poly.entity_id
_entity_poly.type
_entity_poly.pdbx_seq_one_letter_code
_entity_poly.pdbx_strand_id
1 'polypeptide(L)'
;MSAKDKRSGNLLEMFGGLGKASRKDKGKWVHNQRPQSDDFTDQVQNDAENNLRSLTDEQINIQFESMLDDMNLSEELKEPLRNKGLDEKKYLLSIHMKGSTVKSRLDSPEDYISCLSNSDISVHKLFKNLESLRIALTNNTVSWVQEFG
;
A
#
# COMPACT_ATOMS: atom_id res chain seq x y z
N MET A 1 14.12 27.46 -28.49
CA MET A 1 13.20 27.52 -27.32
C MET A 1 12.75 26.10 -27.04
N SER A 2 13.26 25.46 -25.99
CA SER A 2 12.89 24.09 -25.62
C SER A 2 13.04 23.95 -24.11
N ALA A 3 11.93 23.63 -23.44
CA ALA A 3 11.95 22.96 -22.16
C ALA A 3 10.74 22.03 -22.15
N LYS A 4 11.01 20.73 -22.34
CA LYS A 4 10.05 19.65 -22.18
C LYS A 4 9.94 19.37 -20.68
N ASP A 5 8.73 19.46 -20.14
CA ASP A 5 8.38 18.98 -18.81
C ASP A 5 8.67 17.48 -18.70
N LYS A 6 9.53 17.09 -17.76
CA LYS A 6 9.72 15.71 -17.30
C LYS A 6 9.27 15.65 -15.85
N ARG A 7 7.99 15.36 -15.63
CA ARG A 7 7.50 14.90 -14.33
C ARG A 7 7.78 13.40 -14.22
N SER A 8 9.02 13.05 -13.88
CA SER A 8 9.36 11.69 -13.43
C SER A 8 8.94 11.58 -11.97
N GLY A 9 7.71 11.12 -11.72
CA GLY A 9 7.31 10.70 -10.38
C GLY A 9 8.12 9.45 -10.01
N ASN A 10 8.95 9.55 -8.98
CA ASN A 10 9.64 8.39 -8.42
C ASN A 10 8.57 7.45 -7.83
N LEU A 11 8.33 6.30 -8.47
CA LEU A 11 7.48 5.21 -7.94
C LEU A 11 7.85 4.85 -6.49
N LEU A 12 9.12 5.02 -6.12
CA LEU A 12 9.63 4.84 -4.76
C LEU A 12 9.01 5.80 -3.73
N GLU A 13 8.58 7.00 -4.13
CA GLU A 13 7.91 7.96 -3.23
C GLU A 13 6.46 7.56 -2.93
N MET A 14 5.80 6.81 -3.82
CA MET A 14 4.46 6.29 -3.56
C MET A 14 4.46 5.20 -2.47
N PHE A 15 5.57 4.48 -2.33
CA PHE A 15 5.82 3.53 -1.24
C PHE A 15 6.48 4.15 -0.01
N GLY A 16 7.03 5.36 -0.14
CA GLY A 16 8.01 5.97 0.75
C GLY A 16 7.46 6.90 1.83
N GLY A 17 6.17 6.80 2.19
CA GLY A 17 5.56 7.59 3.27
C GLY A 17 6.19 7.39 4.66
N LEU A 18 7.19 6.52 4.81
CA LEU A 18 8.03 6.46 6.01
C LEU A 18 9.17 7.48 5.93
N GLY A 19 8.83 8.74 6.15
CA GLY A 19 9.82 9.74 6.56
C GLY A 19 10.51 9.24 7.83
N LYS A 20 11.84 9.05 7.76
CA LYS A 20 12.69 8.83 8.94
C LYS A 20 12.50 10.00 9.89
N ALA A 21 11.68 9.83 10.93
CA ALA A 21 11.52 10.80 11.99
C ALA A 21 12.87 11.01 12.69
N SER A 22 13.47 12.16 12.42
CA SER A 22 14.65 12.67 13.12
C SER A 22 14.34 12.71 14.62
N ARG A 23 15.10 11.95 15.42
CA ARG A 23 15.02 11.99 16.88
C ARG A 23 15.33 13.41 17.34
N LYS A 24 14.30 14.13 17.80
CA LYS A 24 14.46 15.35 18.58
C LYS A 24 13.68 15.23 19.88
N ASP A 25 14.46 15.14 20.94
CA ASP A 25 14.12 15.26 22.35
C ASP A 25 12.99 16.28 22.61
N LYS A 26 11.93 15.86 23.33
CA LYS A 26 11.16 16.69 24.27
C LYS A 26 9.99 15.95 24.94
N GLY A 27 9.98 15.97 26.27
CA GLY A 27 8.77 16.07 27.09
C GLY A 27 8.15 14.76 27.59
N LYS A 28 8.33 14.49 28.88
CA LYS A 28 7.56 13.48 29.63
C LYS A 28 6.09 13.88 29.69
N TRP A 29 5.26 13.23 28.90
CA TRP A 29 3.82 13.12 29.12
C TRP A 29 3.50 11.65 29.33
N VAL A 30 2.90 11.31 30.47
CA VAL A 30 2.40 9.97 30.76
C VAL A 30 1.23 9.71 29.81
N HIS A 31 1.50 9.07 28.68
CA HIS A 31 0.47 8.67 27.72
C HIS A 31 -0.11 7.33 28.18
N ASN A 32 -1.41 7.31 28.47
CA ASN A 32 -2.21 6.08 28.52
C ASN A 32 -1.82 5.18 27.33
N GLN A 33 -1.60 3.91 27.62
CA GLN A 33 -1.22 2.90 26.65
C GLN A 33 -2.16 2.96 25.44
N ARG A 34 -1.61 3.44 24.33
CA ARG A 34 -2.17 3.29 22.98
C ARG A 34 -2.37 1.80 22.75
N PRO A 35 -3.54 1.32 22.30
CA PRO A 35 -3.71 -0.08 21.94
C PRO A 35 -2.66 -0.48 20.90
N GLN A 36 -1.91 -1.55 21.17
CA GLN A 36 -0.92 -2.18 20.28
C GLN A 36 -1.56 -2.47 18.91
N SER A 37 -1.35 -1.56 17.96
CA SER A 37 -1.64 -1.77 16.53
C SER A 37 -0.34 -1.91 15.73
N ASP A 38 0.76 -1.38 16.26
CA ASP A 38 2.09 -1.47 15.66
C ASP A 38 2.65 -2.91 15.72
N ASP A 39 2.41 -3.63 16.82
CA ASP A 39 2.94 -4.98 17.05
C ASP A 39 2.36 -6.03 16.08
N PHE A 40 1.07 -5.95 15.76
CA PHE A 40 0.44 -6.83 14.77
C PHE A 40 0.98 -6.56 13.36
N THR A 41 1.18 -5.29 13.02
CA THR A 41 1.70 -4.88 11.71
C THR A 41 3.16 -5.31 11.53
N ASP A 42 3.98 -5.19 12.58
CA ASP A 42 5.37 -5.62 12.57
C ASP A 42 5.52 -7.15 12.57
N GLN A 43 4.59 -7.87 13.19
CA GLN A 43 4.57 -9.34 13.17
C GLN A 43 4.19 -9.88 11.78
N VAL A 44 3.16 -9.33 11.15
CA VAL A 44 2.78 -9.64 9.75
C VAL A 44 3.92 -9.30 8.78
N GLN A 45 4.65 -8.21 9.04
CA GLN A 45 5.83 -7.85 8.25
C GLN A 45 6.94 -8.90 8.36
N ASN A 46 7.27 -9.31 9.59
CA ASN A 46 8.29 -10.34 9.79
C ASN A 46 7.90 -11.66 9.13
N ASP A 47 6.63 -12.05 9.20
CA ASP A 47 6.14 -13.26 8.54
C ASP A 47 6.21 -13.15 7.02
N ALA A 48 5.82 -12.01 6.43
CA ALA A 48 5.94 -11.77 5.00
C ALA A 48 7.40 -11.80 4.52
N GLU A 49 8.31 -11.14 5.24
CA GLU A 49 9.74 -11.14 4.93
C GLU A 49 10.36 -12.54 5.08
N ASN A 50 9.95 -13.30 6.10
CA ASN A 50 10.42 -14.67 6.32
C ASN A 50 9.92 -15.61 5.22
N ASN A 51 8.67 -15.46 4.76
CA ASN A 51 8.14 -16.19 3.62
C ASN A 51 8.87 -15.83 2.32
N LEU A 52 9.19 -14.56 2.08
CA LEU A 52 9.97 -14.13 0.91
C LEU A 52 11.41 -14.68 0.91
N ARG A 53 11.98 -14.94 2.08
CA ARG A 53 13.32 -15.54 2.23
C ARG A 53 13.36 -17.03 1.91
N SER A 54 12.25 -17.75 2.08
CA SER A 54 12.17 -19.20 1.78
C SER A 54 11.87 -19.50 0.31
N LEU A 55 11.50 -18.50 -0.48
CA LEU A 55 11.23 -18.64 -1.92
C LEU A 55 12.52 -18.68 -2.75
N THR A 56 12.45 -19.45 -3.82
CA THR A 56 13.47 -19.46 -4.88
C THR A 56 13.44 -18.17 -5.71
N ASP A 57 14.53 -17.89 -6.41
CA ASP A 57 14.66 -16.71 -7.27
C ASP A 57 13.58 -16.67 -8.37
N GLU A 58 13.21 -17.82 -8.91
CA GLU A 58 12.15 -17.95 -9.92
C GLU A 58 10.77 -17.60 -9.33
N GLN A 59 10.46 -18.13 -8.14
CA GLN A 59 9.21 -17.81 -7.44
C GLN A 59 9.10 -16.32 -7.07
N ILE A 60 10.21 -15.69 -6.71
CA ILE A 60 10.25 -14.25 -6.42
C ILE A 60 9.98 -13.44 -7.67
N ASN A 61 10.55 -13.83 -8.81
CA ASN A 61 10.27 -13.15 -10.08
C ASN A 61 8.81 -13.32 -10.52
N ILE A 62 8.22 -14.50 -10.34
CA ILE A 62 6.79 -14.74 -10.63
C ILE A 62 5.91 -13.84 -9.76
N GLN A 63 6.14 -13.79 -8.45
CA GLN A 63 5.38 -12.92 -7.56
C GLN A 63 5.60 -11.44 -7.87
N PHE A 64 6.83 -11.06 -8.25
CA PHE A 64 7.13 -9.69 -8.62
C PHE A 64 6.37 -9.25 -9.88
N GLU A 65 6.30 -10.09 -10.90
CA GLU A 65 5.53 -9.77 -12.12
C GLU A 65 4.03 -9.65 -11.79
N SER A 66 3.49 -10.56 -10.98
CA SER A 66 2.10 -10.47 -10.50
C SER A 66 1.84 -9.17 -9.75
N MET A 67 2.77 -8.71 -8.92
CA MET A 67 2.67 -7.42 -8.22
C MET A 67 2.68 -6.25 -9.22
N LEU A 68 3.54 -6.27 -10.24
CA LEU A 68 3.61 -5.21 -11.25
C LEU A 68 2.33 -5.12 -12.09
N ASP A 69 1.74 -6.27 -12.43
CA ASP A 69 0.46 -6.35 -13.13
C ASP A 69 -0.68 -5.79 -12.27
N ASP A 70 -0.68 -6.13 -10.98
CA ASP A 70 -1.68 -5.66 -10.03
C ASP A 70 -1.59 -4.15 -9.75
N MET A 71 -0.41 -3.55 -9.95
CA MET A 71 -0.20 -2.11 -9.81
C MET A 71 -0.63 -1.26 -11.01
N ASN A 72 -1.18 -1.86 -12.07
CA ASN A 72 -1.60 -1.15 -13.31
C ASN A 72 -0.49 -0.28 -13.94
N LEU A 73 0.76 -0.75 -13.92
CA LEU A 73 1.88 -0.01 -14.50
C LEU A 73 1.95 -0.21 -16.02
N SER A 74 2.40 0.81 -16.75
CA SER A 74 2.73 0.66 -18.18
C SER A 74 4.03 -0.12 -18.36
N GLU A 75 4.21 -0.76 -19.53
CA GLU A 75 5.43 -1.55 -19.81
C GLU A 75 6.73 -0.71 -19.70
N GLU A 76 6.68 0.56 -20.10
CA GLU A 76 7.80 1.50 -19.95
C GLU A 76 8.22 1.72 -18.49
N LEU A 77 7.28 1.60 -17.55
CA LEU A 77 7.53 1.74 -16.11
C LEU A 77 7.89 0.40 -15.45
N LYS A 78 7.41 -0.73 -16.00
CA LYS A 78 7.75 -2.07 -15.51
C LYS A 78 9.18 -2.46 -15.85
N GLU A 79 9.67 -2.11 -17.05
CA GLU A 79 11.01 -2.46 -17.53
C GLU A 79 12.15 -2.11 -16.54
N PRO A 80 12.25 -0.87 -16.02
CA PRO A 80 13.30 -0.56 -15.03
C PRO A 80 13.12 -1.31 -13.70
N LEU A 81 11.91 -1.71 -13.33
CA LEU A 81 11.64 -2.50 -12.12
C LEU A 81 12.05 -3.96 -12.30
N ARG A 82 11.86 -4.54 -13.49
CA ARG A 82 12.29 -5.91 -13.81
C ARG A 82 13.81 -6.08 -13.79
N ASN A 83 14.54 -5.01 -14.15
CA ASN A 83 16.01 -4.98 -14.14
C ASN A 83 16.63 -4.83 -12.74
N LYS A 84 15.82 -4.71 -11.68
CA LYS A 84 16.30 -4.64 -10.31
C LYS A 84 16.85 -5.97 -9.81
N GLY A 85 17.81 -5.90 -8.89
CA GLY A 85 18.36 -7.07 -8.21
C GLY A 85 17.29 -7.78 -7.36
N LEU A 86 17.53 -9.07 -7.07
CA LEU A 86 16.60 -9.89 -6.29
C LEU A 86 16.30 -9.30 -4.91
N ASP A 87 17.31 -8.76 -4.21
CA ASP A 87 17.10 -8.16 -2.88
C ASP A 87 16.18 -6.94 -2.93
N GLU A 88 16.29 -6.11 -3.97
CA GLU A 88 15.38 -4.99 -4.18
C GLU A 88 13.97 -5.47 -4.52
N LYS A 89 13.82 -6.53 -5.32
CA LYS A 89 12.51 -7.12 -5.63
C LYS A 89 11.84 -7.67 -4.38
N LYS A 90 12.58 -8.41 -3.52
CA LYS A 90 12.08 -8.90 -2.23
C LYS A 90 11.64 -7.75 -1.32
N TYR A 91 12.43 -6.67 -1.28
CA TYR A 91 12.08 -5.48 -0.51
C TYR A 91 10.80 -4.79 -1.02
N LEU A 92 10.65 -4.64 -2.33
CA LEU A 92 9.44 -4.08 -2.92
C LEU A 92 8.20 -4.95 -2.65
N LEU A 93 8.35 -6.28 -2.77
CA LEU A 93 7.29 -7.23 -2.43
C LEU A 93 6.90 -7.14 -0.95
N SER A 94 7.87 -7.01 -0.03
CA SER A 94 7.54 -6.88 1.40
C SER A 94 6.81 -5.58 1.71
N ILE A 95 7.17 -4.47 1.06
CA ILE A 95 6.42 -3.21 1.19
C ILE A 95 5.01 -3.35 0.62
N HIS A 96 4.84 -4.00 -0.53
CA HIS A 96 3.54 -4.21 -1.14
C HIS A 96 2.60 -5.02 -0.24
N MET A 97 3.12 -6.11 0.36
CA MET A 97 2.38 -6.91 1.33
C MET A 97 2.02 -6.09 2.58
N LYS A 98 2.90 -5.19 3.04
CA LYS A 98 2.60 -4.26 4.12
C LYS A 98 1.44 -3.32 3.77
N GLY A 99 1.51 -2.67 2.60
CA GLY A 99 0.47 -1.76 2.13
C GLY A 99 -0.90 -2.42 2.08
N SER A 100 -0.95 -3.69 1.67
CA SER A 100 -2.19 -4.49 1.58
C SER A 100 -2.73 -4.97 2.94
N THR A 101 -1.91 -4.97 3.99
CA THR A 101 -2.27 -5.54 5.32
C THR A 101 -2.64 -4.48 6.35
N VAL A 102 -2.31 -3.21 6.13
CA VAL A 102 -2.77 -2.09 6.98
C VAL A 102 -4.25 -1.84 6.69
N LYS A 103 -5.13 -2.62 7.34
CA LYS A 103 -6.59 -2.49 7.23
C LYS A 103 -7.10 -1.44 8.23
N SER A 104 -7.58 -0.31 7.74
CA SER A 104 -8.46 0.61 8.46
C SER A 104 -9.90 0.05 8.50
N ARG A 105 -10.77 0.63 9.34
CA ARG A 105 -12.16 0.16 9.57
C ARG A 105 -13.08 0.24 8.33
N LEU A 106 -12.63 0.85 7.24
CA LEU A 106 -13.33 0.96 5.95
C LEU A 106 -12.31 0.83 4.81
N ASP A 107 -11.55 -0.27 4.79
CA ASP A 107 -10.53 -0.50 3.75
C ASP A 107 -10.85 -1.71 2.85
N SER A 108 -11.83 -2.53 3.21
CA SER A 108 -12.27 -3.63 2.33
C SER A 108 -13.30 -3.13 1.31
N PRO A 109 -13.32 -3.71 0.10
CA PRO A 109 -14.38 -3.42 -0.86
C PRO A 109 -15.78 -3.67 -0.29
N GLU A 110 -15.96 -4.74 0.48
CA GLU A 110 -17.26 -5.08 1.09
C GLU A 110 -17.70 -4.07 2.16
N ASP A 111 -16.76 -3.51 2.92
CA ASP A 111 -17.06 -2.46 3.90
C ASP A 111 -17.71 -1.26 3.21
N TYR A 112 -17.18 -0.84 2.05
CA TYR A 112 -17.74 0.23 1.24
C TYR A 112 -19.11 -0.14 0.66
N ILE A 113 -19.26 -1.33 0.08
CA ILE A 113 -20.52 -1.82 -0.48
C ILE A 113 -21.61 -1.83 0.61
N SER A 114 -21.32 -2.42 1.76
CA SER A 114 -22.22 -2.47 2.91
C SER A 114 -22.59 -1.07 3.38
N CYS A 115 -21.61 -0.17 3.47
CA CYS A 115 -21.88 1.19 3.93
C CYS A 115 -22.76 1.99 2.95
N LEU A 116 -22.53 1.86 1.64
CA LEU A 116 -23.32 2.51 0.60
C LEU A 116 -24.71 1.92 0.43
N SER A 117 -24.89 0.63 0.75
CA SER A 117 -26.19 -0.05 0.70
C SER A 117 -27.15 0.38 1.82
N ASN A 118 -26.66 1.06 2.87
CA ASN A 118 -27.48 1.54 3.97
C ASN A 118 -28.26 2.81 3.55
N SER A 119 -29.57 2.68 3.33
CA SER A 119 -30.46 3.79 2.94
C SER A 119 -30.58 4.91 3.97
N ASP A 120 -30.33 4.60 5.24
CA ASP A 120 -30.50 5.53 6.37
C ASP A 120 -29.22 6.32 6.69
N ILE A 121 -28.21 6.26 5.81
CA ILE A 121 -26.96 6.97 6.01
C ILE A 121 -27.14 8.49 5.87
N SER A 122 -26.57 9.26 6.81
CA SER A 122 -26.60 10.71 6.71
C SER A 122 -25.75 11.20 5.55
N VAL A 123 -26.18 12.28 4.88
CA VAL A 123 -25.48 12.88 3.72
C VAL A 123 -24.01 13.18 4.03
N HIS A 124 -23.72 13.69 5.24
CA HIS A 124 -22.35 13.99 5.65
C HIS A 124 -21.49 12.73 5.80
N LYS A 125 -22.05 11.62 6.30
CA LYS A 125 -21.33 10.35 6.41
C LYS A 125 -21.15 9.71 5.03
N LEU A 126 -22.16 9.78 4.17
CA LEU A 126 -22.09 9.35 2.78
C LEU A 126 -20.96 10.09 2.03
N PHE A 127 -20.89 11.41 2.13
CA PHE A 127 -19.83 12.19 1.49
C PHE A 127 -18.43 11.74 1.92
N LYS A 128 -18.22 11.53 3.23
CA LYS A 128 -16.94 11.03 3.75
C LYS A 128 -16.60 9.64 3.21
N ASN A 129 -17.59 8.75 3.16
CA ASN A 129 -17.38 7.40 2.63
C ASN A 129 -17.09 7.41 1.14
N LEU A 130 -17.75 8.27 0.35
CA LEU A 130 -17.48 8.43 -1.07
C LEU A 130 -16.08 9.01 -1.33
N GLU A 131 -15.65 9.99 -0.53
CA GLU A 131 -14.29 10.52 -0.66
C GLU A 131 -13.23 9.47 -0.29
N SER A 132 -13.48 8.71 0.78
CA SER A 132 -12.62 7.59 1.17
C SER A 132 -12.57 6.49 0.10
N LEU A 133 -13.73 6.14 -0.47
CA LEU A 133 -13.85 5.18 -1.57
C LEU A 133 -13.12 5.66 -2.83
N ARG A 134 -13.23 6.95 -3.17
CA ARG A 134 -12.50 7.54 -4.29
C ARG A 134 -10.99 7.32 -4.12
N ILE A 135 -10.47 7.59 -2.93
CA ILE A 135 -9.05 7.40 -2.61
C ILE A 135 -8.69 5.90 -2.70
N ALA A 136 -9.51 5.01 -2.14
CA ALA A 136 -9.28 3.57 -2.21
C ALA A 136 -9.25 3.06 -3.66
N LEU A 137 -10.21 3.45 -4.50
CA LEU A 137 -10.26 3.08 -5.92
C LEU A 137 -9.08 3.59 -6.74
N THR A 138 -8.49 4.74 -6.38
CA THR A 138 -7.34 5.30 -7.12
C THR A 138 -5.98 4.85 -6.62
N ASN A 139 -5.89 4.42 -5.36
CA ASN A 139 -4.61 4.13 -4.72
C ASN A 139 -4.39 2.64 -4.44
N ASN A 140 -5.43 1.81 -4.46
CA ASN A 140 -5.30 0.36 -4.31
C ASN A 140 -5.00 -0.32 -5.66
N THR A 141 -4.66 -1.60 -5.58
CA THR A 141 -4.32 -2.41 -6.74
C THR A 141 -5.54 -2.78 -7.60
N VAL A 142 -5.30 -3.24 -8.81
CA VAL A 142 -6.34 -3.68 -9.75
C VAL A 142 -7.19 -4.78 -9.15
N SER A 143 -6.59 -5.73 -8.42
CA SER A 143 -7.33 -6.81 -7.74
C SER A 143 -8.32 -6.28 -6.71
N TRP A 144 -7.97 -5.22 -5.97
CA TRP A 144 -8.92 -4.57 -5.04
C TRP A 144 -10.10 -3.96 -5.80
N VAL A 145 -9.84 -3.31 -6.94
CA VAL A 145 -10.89 -2.73 -7.79
C VAL A 145 -11.77 -3.83 -8.39
N GLN A 146 -11.20 -4.97 -8.78
CA GLN A 146 -11.93 -6.12 -9.27
C GLN A 146 -12.82 -6.75 -8.18
N GLU A 147 -12.35 -6.80 -6.94
CA GLU A 147 -13.13 -7.29 -5.80
C GLU A 147 -14.28 -6.34 -5.43
N PHE A 148 -14.11 -5.04 -5.66
CA PHE A 148 -15.18 -4.04 -5.48
C PHE A 148 -16.34 -4.19 -6.47
N GLY A 149 -16.06 -4.60 -7.71
CA GLY A 149 -17.08 -4.93 -8.72
C GLY A 149 -17.04 -4.09 -9.99
#